data_AF-A0A455SFI7-F1
#
_entry.id   AF-A0A455SFI7-F1
#
_cell.length_a   1.000
_cell.length_b   1.000
_cell.length_c   1.000
_cell.angle_alpha   90.00
_cell.angle_beta   90.00
_cell.angle_gamma   90.00
#
_symmetry.space_group_name_H-M   'P 1'
#
loop_
_entity.id
_entity.type
_entity.pdbx_description
1 polymer ?
#
loop_
_entity_poly.entity_id
_entity_poly.type
_entity_poly.pdbx_seq_one_letter_code
_entity_poly.pdbx_strand_id
1 'polypeptide(L)'
;MRRQKKQRQNITPLFPEANNSTSLPTTDLVWPVYEQVRKSDGAFNVPHLHLSFNDVRVVDHIIASYSTYLQKTSHLKPSHRAKIQRLGQLRARLHGLLAYEQKGALSSAALLLTLEDLELLNEVLGAFLTLIKRLTVRSQERDELVQALRFLQRTIEDMIQIQLNGVE
;
A
#
# COMPACT_ATOMS: atom_id res chain seq x y z
N MET A 1 18.04 -52.89 15.40
CA MET A 1 17.53 -51.50 15.53
C MET A 1 17.19 -50.95 14.14
N ARG A 2 15.89 -50.80 13.80
CA ARG A 2 15.42 -50.33 12.49
C ARG A 2 15.15 -48.82 12.55
N ARG A 3 15.90 -48.00 11.78
CA ARG A 3 15.68 -46.55 11.65
C ARG A 3 14.59 -46.29 10.60
N GLN A 4 13.49 -45.67 11.02
CA GLN A 4 12.42 -45.19 10.13
C GLN A 4 12.92 -43.98 9.33
N LYS A 5 12.83 -44.06 8.00
CA LYS A 5 13.01 -42.93 7.08
C LYS A 5 11.81 -41.98 7.24
N LYS A 6 12.03 -40.79 7.79
CA LYS A 6 11.07 -39.68 7.75
C LYS A 6 10.90 -39.25 6.28
N GLN A 7 9.73 -39.53 5.70
CA GLN A 7 9.28 -38.92 4.45
C GLN A 7 9.28 -37.40 4.63
N ARG A 8 10.16 -36.70 3.90
CA ARG A 8 10.08 -35.26 3.73
C ARG A 8 8.89 -34.99 2.82
N GLN A 9 7.83 -34.41 3.37
CA GLN A 9 6.74 -33.86 2.57
C GLN A 9 7.32 -32.71 1.74
N ASN A 10 7.24 -32.82 0.42
CA ASN A 10 7.55 -31.72 -0.51
C ASN A 10 6.51 -30.62 -0.31
N ILE A 11 6.84 -29.63 0.52
CA ILE A 11 6.13 -28.36 0.55
C ILE A 11 6.70 -27.54 -0.60
N THR A 12 5.92 -27.32 -1.65
CA THR A 12 6.25 -26.37 -2.71
C THR A 12 6.33 -24.98 -2.06
N PRO A 13 7.47 -24.29 -2.07
CA PRO A 13 7.56 -22.94 -1.54
C PRO A 13 6.74 -22.00 -2.42
N LEU A 14 5.94 -21.13 -1.80
CA LEU A 14 5.14 -20.10 -2.50
C LEU A 14 5.99 -19.03 -3.20
N PHE A 15 7.30 -19.04 -2.97
CA PHE A 15 8.28 -18.16 -3.60
C PHE A 15 9.50 -18.98 -4.01
N PRO A 16 10.03 -18.78 -5.22
CA PRO A 16 11.27 -19.46 -5.64
C PRO A 16 12.42 -19.06 -4.71
N GLU A 17 13.29 -20.04 -4.39
CA GLU A 17 14.52 -19.78 -3.65
C GLU A 17 15.35 -18.73 -4.39
N ALA A 18 15.68 -17.65 -3.67
CA ALA A 18 16.56 -16.61 -4.17
C ALA A 18 17.95 -17.21 -4.38
N ASN A 19 18.32 -17.40 -5.64
CA ASN A 19 19.70 -17.71 -6.00
C ASN A 19 20.62 -16.65 -5.40
N ASN A 20 21.60 -17.13 -4.63
CA ASN A 20 22.69 -16.35 -4.09
C ASN A 20 23.35 -15.49 -5.18
N SER A 21 23.83 -14.32 -4.76
CA SER A 21 24.63 -13.33 -5.51
C SER A 21 23.88 -12.28 -6.34
N THR A 22 23.04 -11.49 -5.67
CA THR A 22 23.06 -10.03 -5.87
C THR A 22 22.62 -9.39 -4.56
N SER A 23 23.51 -8.61 -3.94
CA SER A 23 23.17 -7.72 -2.84
C SER A 23 21.89 -6.95 -3.19
N LEU A 24 20.85 -7.13 -2.38
CA LEU A 24 19.67 -6.27 -2.41
C LEU A 24 20.16 -4.81 -2.37
N PRO A 25 19.72 -3.92 -3.28
CA PRO A 25 20.06 -2.52 -3.17
C PRO A 25 19.27 -1.95 -1.99
N THR A 26 19.87 -2.02 -0.80
CA THR A 26 19.32 -1.54 0.47
C THR A 26 19.30 0.00 0.58
N THR A 27 19.37 0.76 -0.51
CA THR A 27 19.69 2.21 -0.37
C THR A 27 19.08 3.18 -1.37
N ASP A 28 18.05 2.80 -2.13
CA ASP A 28 17.35 3.76 -3.02
C ASP A 28 15.94 4.14 -2.53
N LEU A 29 15.76 4.27 -1.21
CA LEU A 29 14.73 5.16 -0.65
C LEU A 29 15.16 6.62 -0.80
N VAL A 30 15.46 7.03 -2.03
CA VAL A 30 15.82 8.41 -2.36
C VAL A 30 14.51 9.20 -2.42
N TRP A 31 14.19 9.86 -1.32
CA TRP A 31 13.11 10.83 -1.19
C TRP A 31 13.65 12.27 -1.17
N PRO A 32 13.90 12.92 -2.33
CA PRO A 32 14.19 14.34 -2.40
C PRO A 32 13.03 15.17 -2.97
N VAL A 33 11.89 14.56 -3.33
CA VAL A 33 10.82 15.27 -4.06
C VAL A 33 9.85 16.02 -3.13
N TYR A 34 9.73 15.63 -1.86
CA TYR A 34 8.73 16.23 -0.95
C TYR A 34 9.04 17.68 -0.53
N GLU A 35 10.31 18.07 -0.50
CA GLU A 35 10.65 19.47 -0.24
C GLU A 35 10.44 20.37 -1.46
N GLN A 36 10.49 19.83 -2.68
CA GLN A 36 10.37 20.62 -3.90
C GLN A 36 8.91 20.93 -4.27
N VAL A 37 7.96 20.01 -4.00
CA VAL A 37 6.54 20.20 -4.33
C VAL A 37 5.85 21.22 -3.40
N ARG A 38 6.41 21.52 -2.23
CA ARG A 38 5.84 22.50 -1.29
C ARG A 38 5.99 23.96 -1.75
N LYS A 39 6.85 24.25 -2.74
CA LYS A 39 7.21 25.64 -3.12
C LYS A 39 6.63 26.13 -4.45
N SER A 40 6.00 25.28 -5.24
CA SER A 40 5.40 25.69 -6.51
C SER A 40 3.90 25.45 -6.49
N ASP A 41 3.19 26.58 -6.42
CA ASP A 41 1.81 26.79 -6.87
C ASP A 41 0.79 27.02 -5.75
N GLY A 42 0.50 28.31 -5.52
CA GLY A 42 -0.65 28.79 -4.76
C GLY A 42 -2.00 28.53 -5.46
N ALA A 43 -2.17 27.35 -6.07
CA ALA A 43 -3.37 26.96 -6.78
C ALA A 43 -3.67 25.48 -6.47
N PHE A 44 -4.64 25.28 -5.58
CA PHE A 44 -5.16 24.00 -5.09
C PHE A 44 -4.21 23.21 -4.18
N ASN A 45 -4.47 23.28 -2.87
CA ASN A 45 -3.89 22.42 -1.83
C ASN A 45 -4.32 20.95 -2.00
N VAL A 46 -4.15 20.32 -3.16
CA VAL A 46 -4.48 18.90 -3.36
C VAL A 46 -3.29 18.06 -2.87
N PRO A 47 -3.50 17.14 -1.90
CA PRO A 47 -2.46 16.22 -1.45
C PRO A 47 -1.85 15.40 -2.59
N HIS A 48 -0.52 15.46 -2.69
CA HIS A 48 0.27 14.67 -3.64
C HIS A 48 1.01 13.56 -2.90
N LEU A 49 0.56 12.32 -3.09
CA LEU A 49 1.25 11.15 -2.55
C LEU A 49 2.16 10.54 -3.62
N HIS A 50 3.47 10.68 -3.44
CA HIS A 50 4.45 10.07 -4.34
C HIS A 50 4.77 8.65 -3.87
N LEU A 51 4.59 7.68 -4.77
CA LEU A 51 4.83 6.26 -4.51
C LEU A 51 5.69 5.67 -5.62
N SER A 52 6.59 4.74 -5.28
CA SER A 52 7.19 3.90 -6.32
C SER A 52 6.12 3.04 -6.98
N PHE A 53 6.33 2.61 -8.22
CA PHE A 53 5.34 1.72 -8.86
C PHE A 53 5.16 0.40 -8.13
N ASN A 54 6.19 -0.08 -7.43
CA ASN A 54 6.06 -1.23 -6.55
C ASN A 54 5.08 -0.95 -5.39
N ASP A 55 5.21 0.21 -4.74
CA ASP A 55 4.29 0.61 -3.66
C ASP A 55 2.87 0.81 -4.17
N VAL A 56 2.70 1.34 -5.39
CA VAL A 56 1.39 1.46 -6.05
C VAL A 56 0.72 0.08 -6.19
N ARG A 57 1.47 -0.96 -6.59
CA ARG A 57 0.94 -2.33 -6.70
C ARG A 57 0.56 -2.90 -5.32
N VAL A 58 1.38 -2.65 -4.30
CA VAL A 58 1.10 -3.07 -2.92
C VAL A 58 -0.19 -2.40 -2.42
N VAL A 59 -0.33 -1.09 -2.61
CA VAL A 59 -1.52 -0.34 -2.22
C VAL A 59 -2.76 -0.83 -2.98
N ASP A 60 -2.67 -1.08 -4.29
CA ASP A 60 -3.78 -1.68 -5.06
C ASP A 60 -4.22 -3.02 -4.49
N HIS A 61 -3.25 -3.89 -4.14
CA HIS A 61 -3.53 -5.20 -3.57
C HIS A 61 -4.22 -5.11 -2.20
N ILE A 62 -3.76 -4.18 -1.34
CA ILE A 62 -4.38 -3.92 -0.03
C ILE A 62 -5.82 -3.43 -0.21
N ILE A 63 -6.04 -2.46 -1.11
CA ILE A 63 -7.39 -1.93 -1.40
C ILE A 63 -8.30 -3.02 -1.97
N ALA A 64 -7.80 -3.87 -2.87
CA ALA A 64 -8.55 -5.00 -3.43
C ALA A 64 -8.99 -5.99 -2.35
N SER A 65 -8.06 -6.33 -1.45
CA SER A 65 -8.31 -7.25 -0.34
C SER A 65 -9.36 -6.70 0.62
N TYR A 66 -9.24 -5.42 0.97
CA TYR A 66 -10.21 -4.75 1.84
C TYR A 66 -11.59 -4.59 1.17
N SER A 67 -11.62 -4.27 -0.13
CA SER A 67 -12.88 -4.21 -0.90
C SER A 67 -13.59 -5.56 -0.92
N THR A 68 -12.83 -6.65 -1.11
CA THR A 68 -13.35 -8.03 -1.07
C THR A 68 -13.89 -8.36 0.33
N TYR A 69 -13.17 -7.97 1.38
CA TYR A 69 -13.63 -8.12 2.76
C TYR A 69 -14.94 -7.37 3.01
N LEU A 70 -15.02 -6.10 2.59
CA LEU A 70 -16.25 -5.32 2.69
C LEU A 70 -17.39 -5.99 1.94
N GLN A 71 -17.19 -6.46 0.71
CA GLN A 71 -18.21 -7.16 -0.07
C GLN A 71 -18.72 -8.41 0.65
N LYS A 72 -17.83 -9.25 1.20
CA LYS A 72 -18.22 -10.47 1.94
C LYS A 72 -18.92 -10.19 3.27
N THR A 73 -18.68 -9.02 3.86
CA THR A 73 -19.33 -8.56 5.10
C THR A 73 -20.47 -7.57 4.85
N SER A 74 -20.75 -7.23 3.58
CA SER A 74 -21.61 -6.10 3.17
C SER A 74 -23.10 -6.36 3.24
N HIS A 75 -23.54 -7.56 3.62
CA HIS A 75 -24.97 -7.91 3.72
C HIS A 75 -25.79 -6.96 4.64
N LEU A 76 -25.14 -6.05 5.37
CA LEU A 76 -25.74 -5.34 6.49
C LEU A 76 -25.67 -3.80 6.47
N LYS A 77 -24.93 -3.11 5.57
CA LYS A 77 -24.82 -1.63 5.67
C LYS A 77 -24.70 -0.87 4.33
N PRO A 78 -25.58 0.11 4.04
CA PRO A 78 -25.46 1.01 2.88
C PRO A 78 -24.13 1.77 2.82
N SER A 79 -23.54 2.10 3.96
CA SER A 79 -22.22 2.77 4.05
C SER A 79 -21.09 1.95 3.43
N HIS A 80 -21.18 0.61 3.42
CA HIS A 80 -20.16 -0.22 2.78
C HIS A 80 -20.22 -0.13 1.25
N ARG A 81 -21.41 0.07 0.65
CA ARG A 81 -21.55 0.22 -0.80
C ARG A 81 -20.83 1.48 -1.30
N ALA A 82 -21.03 2.60 -0.61
CA ALA A 82 -20.34 3.86 -0.93
C ALA A 82 -18.82 3.72 -0.81
N LYS A 83 -18.33 3.05 0.24
CA LYS A 83 -16.89 2.76 0.40
C LYS A 83 -16.36 1.87 -0.73
N ILE A 84 -17.03 0.77 -1.06
CA ILE A 84 -16.63 -0.11 -2.17
C ILE A 84 -16.56 0.66 -3.50
N GLN A 85 -17.52 1.55 -3.77
CA GLN A 85 -17.50 2.38 -4.97
C GLN A 85 -16.29 3.33 -4.99
N ARG A 86 -16.02 4.04 -3.89
CA ARG A 86 -14.85 4.94 -3.80
C ARG A 86 -13.53 4.17 -3.91
N LEU A 87 -13.41 3.02 -3.25
CA LEU A 87 -12.25 2.14 -3.39
C LEU A 87 -12.07 1.69 -4.86
N GLY A 88 -13.16 1.37 -5.56
CA GLY A 88 -13.14 1.06 -6.99
C GLY A 88 -12.59 2.21 -7.85
N GLN A 89 -13.02 3.44 -7.58
CA GLN A 89 -12.51 4.64 -8.28
C GLN A 89 -11.03 4.90 -7.98
N LEU A 90 -10.60 4.72 -6.72
CA LEU A 90 -9.21 4.85 -6.34
C LEU A 90 -8.34 3.80 -7.06
N ARG A 91 -8.77 2.54 -7.11
CA ARG A 91 -8.07 1.48 -7.87
C ARG A 91 -7.97 1.79 -9.35
N ALA A 92 -9.03 2.31 -9.97
CA ALA A 92 -8.99 2.72 -11.38
C ALA A 92 -7.90 3.77 -11.65
N ARG A 93 -7.71 4.74 -10.73
CA ARG A 93 -6.60 5.70 -10.81
C ARG A 93 -5.24 5.02 -10.66
N LEU A 94 -5.08 4.12 -9.70
CA LEU A 94 -3.82 3.36 -9.52
C LEU A 94 -3.47 2.52 -10.76
N HIS A 95 -4.46 1.85 -11.37
CA HIS A 95 -4.27 1.09 -12.61
C HIS A 95 -3.89 1.98 -13.78
N GLY A 96 -4.48 3.19 -13.87
CA GLY A 96 -4.07 4.21 -14.81
C GLY A 96 -2.58 4.54 -14.67
N LEU A 97 -2.09 4.76 -13.44
CA LEU A 97 -0.67 5.01 -13.17
C LEU A 97 0.21 3.82 -13.55
N LEU A 98 -0.17 2.60 -13.18
CA LEU A 98 0.58 1.39 -13.55
C LEU A 98 0.64 1.14 -15.06
N ALA A 99 -0.37 1.57 -15.82
CA ALA A 99 -0.32 1.52 -17.28
C ALA A 99 0.72 2.49 -17.88
N TYR A 100 1.06 3.58 -17.18
CA TYR A 100 2.15 4.49 -17.58
C TYR A 100 3.54 3.92 -17.25
N GLU A 101 3.68 3.10 -16.21
CA GLU A 101 4.93 2.37 -15.91
C GLU A 101 5.38 1.52 -17.11
N GLN A 102 4.44 0.85 -17.78
CA GLN A 102 4.71 0.01 -18.95
C GLN A 102 5.28 0.78 -20.14
N LYS A 103 5.17 2.12 -20.14
CA LYS A 103 5.78 3.01 -21.15
C LYS A 103 7.23 3.39 -20.82
N GLY A 104 7.78 2.89 -19.70
CA GLY A 104 9.23 2.82 -19.42
C GLY A 104 9.91 4.11 -18.97
N ALA A 105 9.18 5.20 -18.72
CA ALA A 105 9.78 6.52 -18.52
C ALA A 105 9.94 6.95 -17.05
N LEU A 106 9.28 6.29 -16.10
CA LEU A 106 9.21 6.76 -14.70
C LEU A 106 9.42 5.59 -13.72
N SER A 107 10.02 5.88 -12.56
CA SER A 107 10.18 4.93 -11.44
C SER A 107 9.13 5.12 -10.34
N SER A 108 8.43 6.25 -10.35
CA SER A 108 7.42 6.62 -9.36
C SER A 108 6.25 7.36 -9.98
N ALA A 109 5.15 7.40 -9.25
CA ALA A 109 3.93 8.09 -9.64
C ALA A 109 3.47 9.02 -8.51
N ALA A 110 2.96 10.19 -8.89
CA ALA A 110 2.27 11.10 -7.99
C ALA A 110 0.76 10.82 -8.06
N LEU A 111 0.16 10.51 -6.92
CA LEU A 111 -1.26 10.28 -6.78
C LEU A 111 -1.91 11.52 -6.16
N LEU A 112 -2.84 12.12 -6.91
CA LEU A 112 -3.70 13.21 -6.43
C LEU A 112 -4.84 12.61 -5.61
N LEU A 113 -4.95 13.04 -4.35
CA LEU A 113 -5.91 12.49 -3.40
C LEU A 113 -6.79 13.59 -2.82
N THR A 114 -8.10 13.35 -2.70
CA THR A 114 -8.96 14.22 -1.88
C THR A 114 -8.78 13.90 -0.40
N LEU A 115 -9.31 14.75 0.49
CA LEU A 115 -9.32 14.47 1.93
C LEU A 115 -9.98 13.11 2.23
N GLU A 116 -11.11 12.82 1.60
CA GLU A 116 -11.79 11.55 1.86
C GLU A 116 -11.06 10.35 1.24
N ASP A 117 -10.29 10.55 0.16
CA ASP A 117 -9.39 9.50 -0.34
C ASP A 117 -8.31 9.18 0.70
N LEU A 118 -7.74 10.21 1.35
CA LEU A 118 -6.74 10.05 2.41
C LEU A 118 -7.33 9.34 3.62
N GLU A 119 -8.50 9.76 4.09
CA GLU A 119 -9.20 9.13 5.22
C GLU A 119 -9.50 7.66 4.93
N LEU A 120 -9.99 7.37 3.73
CA LEU A 120 -10.32 6.01 3.31
C LEU A 120 -9.07 5.14 3.17
N LEU A 121 -7.97 5.68 2.62
CA LEU A 121 -6.68 4.99 2.58
C LEU A 121 -6.15 4.70 3.98
N ASN A 122 -6.26 5.66 4.91
CA ASN A 122 -5.85 5.45 6.30
C ASN A 122 -6.66 4.33 6.97
N GLU A 123 -7.99 4.31 6.78
CA GLU A 123 -8.86 3.23 7.26
C GLU A 123 -8.45 1.86 6.71
N VAL A 124 -8.23 1.79 5.39
CA VAL A 124 -7.81 0.57 4.68
C VAL A 124 -6.48 0.05 5.22
N LEU A 125 -5.49 0.93 5.38
CA LEU A 125 -4.17 0.57 5.92
C LEU A 125 -4.28 0.10 7.38
N GLY A 126 -5.08 0.78 8.21
CA GLY A 126 -5.34 0.38 9.59
C GLY A 126 -5.97 -1.01 9.70
N ALA A 127 -6.98 -1.29 8.87
CA ALA A 127 -7.61 -2.61 8.79
C ALA A 127 -6.62 -3.69 8.35
N PHE A 128 -5.82 -3.43 7.32
CA PHE A 128 -4.82 -4.38 6.83
C PHE A 128 -3.73 -4.65 7.86
N LEU A 129 -3.18 -3.61 8.50
CA LEU A 129 -2.19 -3.72 9.58
C LEU A 129 -2.71 -4.52 10.77
N THR A 130 -4.01 -4.43 11.06
CA THR A 130 -4.65 -5.24 12.10
C THR A 130 -4.75 -6.71 11.68
N LEU A 131 -5.12 -6.96 10.42
CA LEU A 131 -5.24 -8.32 9.89
C LEU A 131 -3.88 -9.02 9.80
N ILE A 132 -2.86 -8.37 9.25
CA ILE A 132 -1.53 -8.99 9.08
C ILE A 132 -0.90 -9.37 10.42
N LYS A 133 -1.09 -8.54 11.46
CA LYS A 133 -0.63 -8.83 12.82
C LYS A 133 -1.35 -10.02 13.46
N ARG A 134 -2.61 -10.26 13.10
CA ARG A 134 -3.44 -11.34 13.64
C ARG A 134 -3.28 -12.66 12.88
N LEU A 135 -3.12 -12.59 11.57
CA LEU A 135 -3.19 -13.75 10.67
C LEU A 135 -1.82 -14.27 10.25
N THR A 136 -0.77 -13.45 10.34
CA THR A 136 0.57 -13.83 9.90
C THR A 136 1.49 -14.05 11.10
N VAL A 137 2.10 -15.24 11.14
CA VAL A 137 3.13 -15.59 12.13
C VAL A 137 4.26 -14.55 12.08
N ARG A 138 4.83 -14.23 13.24
CA ARG A 138 5.93 -13.27 13.31
C ARG A 138 7.14 -13.76 12.52
N SER A 139 7.54 -12.94 11.55
CA SER A 139 8.75 -13.08 10.76
C SER A 139 9.37 -11.70 10.56
N GLN A 140 10.64 -11.66 10.17
CA GLN A 140 11.32 -10.40 9.85
C GLN A 140 10.62 -9.67 8.69
N GLU A 141 10.29 -10.39 7.61
CA GLU A 141 9.58 -9.83 6.44
C GLU A 141 8.23 -9.18 6.82
N ARG A 142 7.48 -9.82 7.74
CA ARG A 142 6.22 -9.27 8.24
C ARG A 142 6.46 -7.98 9.01
N ASP A 143 7.48 -7.97 9.88
CA ASP A 143 7.79 -6.81 10.71
C ASP A 143 8.28 -5.63 9.85
N GLU A 144 9.08 -5.88 8.80
CA GLU A 144 9.50 -4.89 7.79
C GLU A 144 8.32 -4.32 7.00
N LEU A 145 7.42 -5.18 6.49
CA LEU A 145 6.20 -4.72 5.79
C LEU A 145 5.30 -3.89 6.72
N VAL A 146 5.12 -4.32 7.97
CA VAL A 146 4.36 -3.55 8.97
C VAL A 146 4.99 -2.19 9.21
N GLN A 147 6.32 -2.10 9.27
CA GLN A 147 7.03 -0.84 9.46
C GLN A 147 6.86 0.09 8.24
N ALA A 148 7.02 -0.43 7.03
CA ALA A 148 6.82 0.34 5.79
C ALA A 148 5.39 0.88 5.68
N LEU A 149 4.38 0.05 5.95
CA LEU A 149 2.98 0.47 5.93
C LEU A 149 2.65 1.47 7.05
N ARG A 150 3.30 1.38 8.22
CA ARG A 150 3.15 2.38 9.29
C ARG A 150 3.77 3.72 8.93
N PHE A 151 4.87 3.72 8.19
CA PHE A 151 5.45 4.95 7.67
C PHE A 151 4.47 5.61 6.68
N LEU A 152 3.97 4.85 5.70
CA LEU A 152 2.96 5.34 4.76
C LEU A 152 1.71 5.89 5.48
N GLN A 153 1.25 5.18 6.51
CA GLN A 153 0.11 5.60 7.32
C GLN A 153 0.34 6.97 7.98
N ARG A 154 1.52 7.19 8.58
CA ARG A 154 1.88 8.48 9.18
C ARG A 154 1.93 9.59 8.14
N THR A 155 2.49 9.34 6.96
CA THR A 155 2.50 10.32 5.87
C THR A 155 1.08 10.73 5.47
N ILE A 156 0.15 9.78 5.38
CA ILE A 156 -1.25 10.07 5.08
C ILE A 156 -1.90 10.85 6.23
N GLU A 157 -1.65 10.48 7.49
CA GLU A 157 -2.14 11.21 8.67
C GLU A 157 -1.65 12.67 8.68
N ASP A 158 -0.37 12.91 8.40
CA ASP A 158 0.20 14.25 8.30
C ASP A 158 -0.48 15.06 7.17
N MET A 159 -0.70 14.44 6.01
CA MET A 159 -1.43 15.08 4.90
C MET A 159 -2.87 15.43 5.29
N ILE A 160 -3.58 14.55 6.01
CA ILE A 160 -4.92 14.84 6.55
C ILE A 160 -4.88 16.04 7.48
N GLN A 161 -3.93 16.09 8.42
CA GLN A 161 -3.81 17.22 9.35
C GLN A 161 -3.52 18.54 8.63
N ILE A 162 -2.66 18.53 7.62
CA ILE A 162 -2.38 19.72 6.80
C ILE A 162 -3.64 20.19 6.08
N GLN A 163 -4.44 19.26 5.53
CA GLN A 163 -5.69 19.59 4.86
C GLN A 163 -6.75 20.14 5.81
N LEU A 164 -6.84 19.62 7.04
CA LEU A 164 -7.80 20.11 8.03
C LEU A 164 -7.41 21.49 8.58
N ASN A 165 -6.12 21.74 8.79
CA ASN A 165 -5.61 23.00 9.35
C ASN A 165 -5.44 24.11 8.29
N GLY A 166 -5.42 23.76 7.01
CA GLY A 166 -5.29 24.71 5.89
C GLY A 166 -6.61 25.32 5.40
N VAL A 167 -7.71 25.14 6.15
CA VAL A 167 -9.07 25.63 5.84
C VAL A 167 -9.40 26.92 6.61
N GLU A 168 -8.42 27.57 7.24
CA GLU A 168 -8.57 28.88 7.90
C GLU A 168 -8.50 30.07 6.94
#